data_AF-E1ZZP1-F1
#
_entry.id   AF-E1ZZP1-F1
#
_cell.length_a   1.000
_cell.length_b   1.000
_cell.length_c   1.000
_cell.angle_alpha   90.00
_cell.angle_beta   90.00
_cell.angle_gamma   90.00
#
_symmetry.space_group_name_H-M   'P 1'
#
loop_
_entity.id
_entity.type
_entity.pdbx_description
1 polymer ?
#
loop_
_entity_poly.entity_id
_entity_poly.type
_entity_poly.pdbx_seq_one_letter_code
_entity_poly.pdbx_strand_id
1 'polypeptide(L)'
;TLFEHDLFTSFKSLSPFVEDIVTHISGFIVRKLLKTIKCDVCTTFLICSNAVSNLTGIKNRGSLVFPTEDVIQISRSAECIIRENNHIIFTKQNINKFLTKKVFHIVHDKVFIHTNIISHILEKDNGDHKVKLIKAITSTYIQLRLFH
;
A
#
# COMPACT_ATOMS: atom_id res chain seq x y z
N THR A 1 21.83 -11.37 8.05
CA THR A 1 22.61 -12.39 7.32
C THR A 1 22.57 -12.09 5.84
N LEU A 2 23.61 -12.43 5.06
CA LEU A 2 23.68 -12.17 3.60
C LEU A 2 22.42 -12.60 2.82
N PHE A 3 21.65 -13.57 3.35
CA PHE A 3 20.38 -14.03 2.81
C PHE A 3 19.22 -13.02 2.82
N GLU A 4 19.17 -12.10 3.78
CA GLU A 4 18.09 -11.09 3.84
C GLU A 4 18.35 -9.95 2.86
N HIS A 5 19.63 -9.63 2.63
CA HIS A 5 20.04 -8.65 1.64
C HIS A 5 19.79 -9.18 0.23
N ASP A 6 20.06 -10.46 -0.03
CA ASP A 6 19.80 -11.09 -1.33
C ASP A 6 18.31 -11.28 -1.66
N LEU A 7 17.45 -11.45 -0.65
CA LEU A 7 16.00 -11.40 -0.86
C LEU A 7 15.55 -9.99 -1.29
N PHE A 8 16.22 -8.96 -0.78
CA PHE A 8 15.97 -7.56 -1.15
C PHE A 8 16.46 -7.24 -2.57
N THR A 9 17.57 -7.84 -2.99
CA THR A 9 18.10 -7.73 -4.37
C THR A 9 17.30 -8.54 -5.40
N SER A 10 16.48 -9.50 -4.97
CA SER A 10 15.61 -10.30 -5.84
C SER A 10 14.16 -9.82 -5.89
N PHE A 11 13.86 -8.60 -5.44
CA PHE A 11 12.69 -7.90 -5.98
C PHE A 11 13.02 -7.52 -7.41
N LYS A 12 12.67 -8.39 -8.37
CA LYS A 12 12.66 -8.08 -9.80
C LYS A 12 12.15 -6.65 -9.96
N SER A 13 13.01 -5.74 -10.41
CA SER A 13 12.61 -4.38 -10.69
C SER A 13 11.39 -4.43 -11.59
N LEU A 14 10.26 -3.88 -11.13
CA LEU A 14 9.09 -3.77 -11.98
C LEU A 14 9.48 -2.85 -13.14
N SER A 15 8.96 -3.14 -14.34
CA SER A 15 9.22 -2.24 -15.45
C SER A 15 8.64 -0.85 -15.13
N PRO A 16 9.20 0.24 -15.68
CA PRO A 16 8.69 1.59 -15.43
C PRO A 16 7.17 1.72 -15.66
N PHE A 17 6.66 1.03 -16.69
CA PHE A 17 5.23 0.95 -16.96
C PHE A 17 4.42 0.32 -15.81
N VAL A 18 4.94 -0.73 -15.19
CA VAL A 18 4.26 -1.38 -14.05
C VAL A 18 4.32 -0.49 -12.82
N GLU A 19 5.42 0.23 -12.60
CA GLU A 19 5.54 1.23 -11.53
C GLU A 19 4.50 2.35 -11.67
N ASP A 20 4.26 2.84 -12.89
CA ASP A 20 3.22 3.82 -13.17
C ASP A 20 1.82 3.27 -12.85
N ILE A 21 1.55 2.01 -13.23
CA ILE A 21 0.28 1.34 -12.91
C ILE A 21 0.11 1.19 -11.40
N VAL A 22 1.13 0.71 -10.69
CA VAL A 22 1.09 0.53 -9.23
C VAL A 22 0.80 1.86 -8.55
N THR A 23 1.45 2.94 -8.99
CA THR A 23 1.24 4.30 -8.48
C THR A 23 -0.19 4.79 -8.75
N HIS A 24 -0.69 4.58 -9.96
CA HIS A 24 -2.06 4.94 -10.33
C HIS A 24 -3.10 4.21 -9.47
N ILE A 25 -2.96 2.88 -9.33
CA ILE A 25 -3.85 2.06 -8.50
C ILE A 25 -3.76 2.49 -7.03
N SER A 26 -2.57 2.84 -6.55
CA SER A 26 -2.37 3.36 -5.18
C SER A 26 -3.19 4.62 -4.94
N GLY A 27 -3.22 5.57 -5.87
CA GLY A 27 -4.08 6.76 -5.77
C GLY A 27 -5.57 6.42 -5.70
N PHE A 28 -6.03 5.43 -6.48
CA PHE A 28 -7.40 4.93 -6.38
C PHE A 28 -7.69 4.31 -5.00
N ILE A 29 -6.78 3.48 -4.49
CA ILE A 29 -6.91 2.84 -3.18
C ILE A 29 -7.04 3.88 -2.08
N VAL A 30 -6.19 4.90 -2.06
CA VAL A 30 -6.27 5.98 -1.08
C VAL A 30 -7.65 6.64 -1.16
N ARG A 31 -8.11 7.02 -2.35
CA ARG A 31 -9.44 7.61 -2.53
C ARG A 31 -10.57 6.74 -1.98
N LYS A 32 -10.46 5.41 -2.12
CA LYS A 32 -11.43 4.45 -1.56
C LYS A 32 -11.32 4.39 -0.03
N LEU A 33 -10.10 4.28 0.50
CA LEU A 33 -9.85 4.15 1.93
C LEU A 33 -10.23 5.40 2.73
N LEU A 34 -10.02 6.60 2.17
CA LEU A 34 -10.45 7.86 2.78
C LEU A 34 -11.96 7.93 3.04
N LYS A 35 -12.77 7.21 2.28
CA LYS A 35 -14.23 7.12 2.50
C LYS A 35 -14.61 6.12 3.60
N THR A 36 -13.70 5.22 3.97
CA THR A 36 -13.98 4.09 4.88
C THR A 36 -13.28 4.21 6.24
N ILE A 37 -12.09 4.80 6.28
CA ILE A 37 -11.31 4.95 7.50
C ILE A 37 -11.79 6.20 8.23
N LYS A 38 -12.25 6.03 9.46
CA LYS A 38 -12.77 7.12 10.31
C LYS A 38 -11.70 7.81 11.17
N CYS A 39 -10.51 7.23 11.26
CA CYS A 39 -9.43 7.82 12.04
C CYS A 39 -8.76 8.92 11.21
N ASP A 40 -8.98 10.17 11.59
CA ASP A 40 -8.41 11.34 10.92
C ASP A 40 -6.88 11.31 10.90
N VAL A 41 -6.25 10.79 11.95
CA VAL A 41 -4.80 10.66 12.00
C VAL A 41 -4.32 9.64 10.96
N CYS A 42 -4.96 8.46 10.85
CA CYS A 42 -4.60 7.47 9.84
C CYS A 42 -4.78 7.97 8.40
N THR A 43 -5.80 8.80 8.13
CA THR A 43 -6.02 9.32 6.78
C THR A 43 -4.93 10.31 6.35
N THR A 44 -4.34 11.06 7.28
CA THR A 44 -3.18 11.93 6.96
C THR A 44 -1.97 11.18 6.43
N PHE A 45 -1.78 9.92 6.84
CA PHE A 45 -0.65 9.09 6.39
C PHE A 45 -0.88 8.43 5.03
N LEU A 46 -2.08 8.55 4.47
CA LEU A 46 -2.40 8.00 3.16
C LEU A 46 -2.18 8.98 2.00
N ILE A 47 -2.22 10.29 2.28
CA ILE A 47 -2.14 11.34 1.25
C ILE A 47 -0.81 12.09 1.36
N CYS A 48 -0.14 12.29 0.23
CA CYS A 48 1.00 13.20 0.15
C CYS A 48 0.52 14.62 -0.18
N SER A 49 0.77 15.58 0.71
CA SER A 49 0.39 17.00 0.51
C SER A 49 1.28 17.73 -0.51
N ASN A 50 2.40 17.13 -0.96
CA ASN A 50 3.42 17.81 -1.77
C ASN A 50 3.19 17.77 -3.29
N ALA A 51 1.98 17.51 -3.75
CA ALA A 51 1.60 17.81 -5.14
C ALA A 51 1.21 19.29 -5.31
N VAL A 52 2.05 20.20 -4.79
CA VAL A 52 1.98 21.62 -5.12
C VAL A 52 2.89 21.86 -6.32
N SER A 53 2.55 21.26 -7.47
CA SER A 53 3.02 21.80 -8.73
C SER A 53 2.12 22.98 -9.08
N ASN A 54 2.68 24.10 -9.53
CA ASN A 54 1.97 25.34 -9.90
C ASN A 54 0.89 25.19 -11.00
N LEU A 55 0.53 23.96 -11.37
CA LEU A 55 -0.49 23.58 -12.35
C LEU A 55 -1.70 22.85 -11.73
N THR A 56 -1.69 22.49 -10.44
CA THR A 56 -2.86 21.86 -9.78
C THR A 56 -4.03 22.83 -9.56
N GLY A 57 -3.81 24.14 -9.70
CA GLY A 57 -4.87 25.17 -9.73
C GLY A 57 -5.69 25.21 -11.03
N ILE A 58 -5.23 24.58 -12.12
CA ILE A 58 -5.81 24.78 -13.47
C ILE A 58 -6.15 23.43 -14.14
N LYS A 59 -6.49 22.37 -13.38
CA LYS A 59 -7.28 21.22 -13.89
C LYS A 59 -7.69 20.17 -12.85
N ASN A 60 -7.77 20.52 -11.56
CA ASN A 60 -8.29 19.57 -10.58
C ASN A 60 -9.81 19.45 -10.70
N ARG A 61 -10.29 18.48 -11.49
CA ARG A 61 -11.67 17.94 -11.38
C ARG A 61 -11.86 17.13 -10.08
N GLY A 62 -11.28 17.58 -8.96
CA GLY A 62 -11.40 16.97 -7.62
C GLY A 62 -11.03 15.49 -7.45
N SER A 63 -10.39 14.84 -8.44
CA SER A 63 -10.36 13.37 -8.53
C SER A 63 -8.99 12.72 -8.38
N LEU A 64 -7.90 13.51 -8.41
CA LEU A 64 -6.53 13.00 -8.37
C LEU A 64 -6.02 13.03 -6.92
N VAL A 65 -5.85 11.84 -6.35
CA VAL A 65 -5.34 11.65 -4.99
C VAL A 65 -3.91 11.14 -5.09
N PHE A 66 -2.98 11.87 -4.47
CA PHE A 66 -1.57 11.51 -4.46
C PHE A 66 -1.28 10.62 -3.24
N PRO A 67 -0.97 9.34 -3.43
CA PRO A 67 -0.64 8.44 -2.32
C PRO A 67 0.72 8.82 -1.70
N THR A 68 0.91 8.49 -0.43
CA THR A 68 2.24 8.53 0.21
C THR A 68 3.14 7.41 -0.30
N GLU A 69 4.45 7.56 -0.13
CA GLU A 69 5.43 6.54 -0.51
C GLU A 69 5.18 5.21 0.23
N ASP A 70 4.76 5.27 1.50
CA ASP A 70 4.37 4.06 2.25
C ASP A 70 3.26 3.28 1.54
N VAL A 71 2.23 3.97 1.03
CA VAL A 71 1.14 3.33 0.29
C VAL A 71 1.64 2.74 -1.03
N ILE A 72 2.49 3.47 -1.76
CA ILE A 72 3.10 2.98 -3.02
C ILE A 72 3.95 1.74 -2.75
N GLN A 73 4.76 1.74 -1.69
CA GLN A 73 5.62 0.62 -1.31
C GLN A 73 4.80 -0.63 -0.92
N ILE A 74 3.69 -0.45 -0.21
CA ILE A 74 2.76 -1.56 0.10
C ILE A 74 2.16 -2.14 -1.19
N SER A 75 1.68 -1.28 -2.08
CA SER A 75 1.11 -1.68 -3.38
C SER A 75 2.13 -2.38 -4.28
N ARG A 76 3.37 -1.87 -4.35
CA ARG A 76 4.49 -2.47 -5.08
C ARG A 76 4.79 -3.87 -4.54
N SER A 77 4.88 -4.00 -3.22
CA SER A 77 5.10 -5.30 -2.56
C SER A 77 3.96 -6.28 -2.87
N ALA A 78 2.71 -5.80 -2.89
CA ALA A 78 1.56 -6.61 -3.28
C ALA A 78 1.64 -7.07 -4.74
N GLU A 79 2.02 -6.19 -5.68
CA GLU A 79 2.21 -6.54 -7.10
C GLU A 79 3.29 -7.62 -7.29
N CYS A 80 4.44 -7.47 -6.64
CA CYS A 80 5.50 -8.48 -6.68
C CYS A 80 5.00 -9.83 -6.18
N ILE A 81 4.33 -9.84 -5.02
CA ILE A 81 3.80 -11.07 -4.42
C ILE A 81 2.72 -11.72 -5.28
N ILE A 82 1.86 -10.94 -5.93
CA ILE A 82 0.90 -11.46 -6.92
C ILE A 82 1.65 -12.16 -8.06
N ARG A 83 2.65 -11.50 -8.66
CA ARG A 83 3.42 -12.05 -9.80
C ARG A 83 4.17 -13.34 -9.44
N GLU A 84 4.83 -13.36 -8.29
CA GLU A 84 5.54 -14.56 -7.80
C GLU A 84 4.61 -15.74 -7.56
N ASN A 85 3.37 -15.47 -7.15
CA ASN A 85 2.41 -16.50 -6.78
C ASN A 85 1.36 -16.72 -7.89
N ASN A 86 1.59 -16.21 -9.11
CA ASN A 86 0.61 -16.25 -10.20
C ASN A 86 0.07 -17.66 -10.50
N HIS A 87 0.95 -18.66 -10.40
CA HIS A 87 0.64 -20.07 -10.62
C HIS A 87 -0.37 -20.68 -9.62
N ILE A 88 -0.55 -20.07 -8.43
CA ILE A 88 -1.49 -20.55 -7.39
C ILE A 88 -2.70 -19.64 -7.17
N ILE A 89 -2.79 -18.50 -7.87
CA ILE A 89 -3.84 -17.50 -7.62
C ILE A 89 -5.24 -18.08 -7.78
N PHE A 90 -5.47 -18.84 -8.86
CA PHE A 90 -6.79 -19.36 -9.22
C PHE A 90 -7.08 -20.76 -8.65
N THR A 91 -6.09 -21.38 -8.00
CA THR A 91 -6.22 -22.75 -7.47
C THR A 91 -6.27 -22.79 -5.95
N LYS A 92 -5.69 -21.79 -5.28
CA LYS A 92 -5.60 -21.75 -3.82
C LYS A 92 -6.85 -21.10 -3.19
N GLN A 93 -7.52 -21.84 -2.32
CA GLN A 93 -8.55 -21.26 -1.46
C GLN A 93 -7.96 -20.20 -0.52
N ASN A 94 -8.75 -19.15 -0.24
CA ASN A 94 -8.33 -18.03 0.62
C ASN A 94 -7.06 -17.30 0.15
N ILE A 95 -6.81 -17.25 -1.17
CA ILE A 95 -5.64 -16.59 -1.77
C ILE A 95 -5.44 -15.15 -1.25
N ASN A 96 -6.51 -14.36 -1.13
CA ASN A 96 -6.42 -12.98 -0.62
C ASN A 96 -5.80 -12.90 0.76
N LYS A 97 -6.20 -13.77 1.70
CA LYS A 97 -5.64 -13.82 3.05
C LYS A 97 -4.17 -14.27 3.03
N PHE A 98 -3.85 -15.26 2.19
CA PHE A 98 -2.49 -15.75 2.01
C PHE A 98 -1.54 -14.66 1.48
N LEU A 99 -1.92 -13.99 0.39
CA LEU A 99 -1.13 -12.91 -0.20
C LEU A 99 -1.01 -11.72 0.76
N THR A 100 -2.11 -11.34 1.44
CA THR A 100 -2.09 -10.25 2.43
C THR A 100 -1.10 -10.53 3.56
N LYS A 101 -1.04 -11.78 4.06
CA LYS A 101 -0.08 -12.17 5.10
C LYS A 101 1.37 -12.09 4.61
N LYS A 102 1.64 -12.53 3.38
CA LYS A 102 2.98 -12.44 2.77
C LYS A 102 3.44 -10.99 2.65
N VAL A 103 2.59 -10.14 2.07
CA VAL A 103 2.88 -8.70 1.93
C VAL A 103 3.11 -8.06 3.29
N PHE A 104 2.24 -8.33 4.26
CA PHE A 104 2.36 -7.80 5.62
C PHE A 104 3.73 -8.10 6.23
N HIS A 105 4.21 -9.34 6.14
CA HIS A 105 5.51 -9.73 6.68
C HIS A 105 6.69 -8.97 6.04
N ILE A 106 6.56 -8.58 4.77
CA ILE A 106 7.62 -7.87 4.03
C ILE A 106 7.67 -6.38 4.40
N VAL A 107 6.50 -5.76 4.61
CA VAL A 107 6.37 -4.30 4.70
C VAL A 107 6.22 -3.80 6.13
N HIS A 108 5.77 -4.64 7.07
CA HIS A 108 5.39 -4.22 8.42
C HIS A 108 6.45 -3.36 9.09
N ASP A 109 7.72 -3.75 9.07
CA ASP A 109 8.79 -3.03 9.77
C ASP A 109 9.39 -1.87 8.95
N LYS A 110 8.93 -1.66 7.71
CA LYS A 110 9.49 -0.69 6.76
C LYS A 110 8.60 0.52 6.53
N VAL A 111 7.29 0.37 6.69
CA VAL A 111 6.30 1.41 6.37
C VAL A 111 5.70 2.01 7.63
N PHE A 112 5.27 3.27 7.53
CA PHE A 112 4.66 4.01 8.64
C PHE A 112 5.57 4.08 9.88
N ILE A 113 6.87 4.29 9.66
CA ILE A 113 7.90 4.31 10.72
C ILE A 113 8.10 5.69 11.37
N HIS A 114 7.48 6.75 10.84
CA HIS A 114 7.70 8.11 11.33
C HIS A 114 7.16 8.34 12.75
N THR A 115 7.92 9.06 13.56
CA THR A 115 7.78 9.18 15.02
C THR A 115 6.40 9.68 15.49
N ASN A 116 5.71 10.49 14.69
CA ASN A 116 4.35 10.99 14.98
C ASN A 116 3.27 9.88 14.87
N ILE A 117 3.57 8.82 14.12
CA ILE A 117 2.73 7.63 13.99
C ILE A 117 2.91 6.77 15.24
N ILE A 118 4.13 6.61 15.73
CA ILE A 118 4.45 5.69 16.84
C ILE A 118 3.69 6.10 18.11
N SER A 119 3.65 7.39 18.46
CA SER A 119 2.86 7.87 19.61
C SER A 119 1.35 7.65 19.43
N HIS A 120 0.80 7.92 18.24
CA HIS A 120 -0.62 7.68 17.96
C HIS A 120 -0.99 6.18 17.91
N ILE A 121 -0.10 5.33 17.41
CA ILE A 121 -0.32 3.90 17.23
C ILE A 121 -0.15 3.12 18.54
N LEU A 122 0.68 3.62 19.46
CA LEU A 122 0.92 2.97 20.75
C LEU A 122 -0.02 3.41 21.86
N GLU A 123 -0.55 4.65 21.83
CA GLU A 123 -1.17 5.23 23.03
C GLU A 123 -2.69 5.05 23.15
N LYS A 124 -3.45 4.82 22.07
CA LYS A 124 -4.91 4.77 22.15
C LYS A 124 -5.55 3.72 21.23
N ASP A 125 -6.00 2.65 21.87
CA ASP A 125 -7.18 1.85 21.52
C ASP A 125 -7.03 0.61 20.61
N ASN A 126 -7.45 -0.54 21.16
CA ASN A 126 -8.00 -1.74 20.51
C ASN A 126 -7.41 -2.24 19.17
N GLY A 127 -6.09 -2.29 19.09
CA GLY A 127 -5.37 -3.07 18.08
C GLY A 127 -4.80 -2.20 16.97
N ASP A 128 -3.48 -2.06 17.04
CA ASP A 128 -2.52 -1.68 16.01
C ASP A 128 -3.13 -1.10 14.72
N HIS A 129 -3.38 0.22 14.73
CA HIS A 129 -3.87 0.98 13.59
C HIS A 129 -2.99 0.77 12.34
N LYS A 130 -1.68 0.59 12.49
CA LYS A 130 -0.76 0.31 11.39
C LYS A 130 -1.05 -1.04 10.77
N VAL A 131 -1.27 -2.08 11.59
CA VAL A 131 -1.68 -3.40 11.09
C VAL A 131 -2.99 -3.30 10.32
N LYS A 132 -3.98 -2.57 10.83
CA LYS A 132 -5.27 -2.36 10.14
C LYS A 132 -5.07 -1.62 8.82
N LEU A 133 -4.23 -0.59 8.79
CA LEU A 133 -3.95 0.22 7.61
C LEU A 133 -3.26 -0.58 6.51
N ILE A 134 -2.17 -1.28 6.87
CA ILE A 134 -1.43 -2.15 5.94
C ILE A 134 -2.38 -3.19 5.35
N LYS A 135 -3.15 -3.90 6.19
CA LYS A 135 -4.11 -4.91 5.72
C LYS A 135 -5.18 -4.30 4.81
N ALA A 136 -5.69 -3.12 5.12
CA ALA A 136 -6.72 -2.45 4.31
C ALA A 136 -6.17 -2.06 2.92
N ILE A 137 -4.97 -1.47 2.85
CA ILE A 137 -4.30 -1.12 1.59
C ILE A 137 -4.05 -2.39 0.77
N THR A 138 -3.38 -3.38 1.36
CA THR A 138 -3.03 -4.63 0.68
C THR A 138 -4.25 -5.38 0.18
N SER A 139 -5.28 -5.54 1.02
CA SER A 139 -6.48 -6.27 0.61
C SER A 139 -7.24 -5.54 -0.50
N THR A 140 -7.26 -4.21 -0.48
CA THR A 140 -7.89 -3.42 -1.54
C THR A 140 -7.12 -3.56 -2.86
N TYR A 141 -5.78 -3.51 -2.81
CA TYR A 141 -4.93 -3.70 -3.99
C TYR A 141 -5.14 -5.07 -4.63
N ILE A 142 -5.07 -6.15 -3.82
CA ILE A 142 -5.26 -7.51 -4.30
C ILE A 142 -6.66 -7.68 -4.92
N GLN A 143 -7.70 -7.12 -4.28
CA GLN A 143 -9.06 -7.18 -4.83
C GLN A 143 -9.15 -6.53 -6.20
N LEU A 144 -8.55 -5.34 -6.37
CA LEU A 144 -8.55 -4.63 -7.65
C LEU A 144 -7.72 -5.34 -8.72
N ARG A 145 -6.62 -6.02 -8.37
CA ARG A 145 -5.78 -6.69 -9.36
C ARG A 145 -6.30 -8.04 -9.81
N LEU A 146 -7.03 -8.76 -8.96
CA LEU A 146 -7.45 -10.13 -9.25
C LEU A 146 -8.89 -10.25 -9.73
N PHE A 147 -9.75 -9.27 -9.42
CA PHE A 147 -11.20 -9.37 -9.67
C PHE A 147 -11.77 -8.20 -10.48
N HIS A 148 -10.94 -7.26 -10.94
CA HIS A 148 -11.29 -6.14 -11.81
C HIS A 148 -10.29 -6.06 -12.96
#